data_AF-A0A0F7PPZ2-F1
#
_entry.id   AF-A0A0F7PPZ2-F1
#
_cell.length_a   1.000
_cell.length_b   1.000
_cell.length_c   1.000
_cell.angle_alpha   90.00
_cell.angle_beta   90.00
_cell.angle_gamma   90.00
#
_symmetry.space_group_name_H-M   'P 1'
#
loop_
_entity.id
_entity.type
_entity.pdbx_description
1 polymer ?
#
loop_
_entity_poly.entity_id
_entity_poly.type
_entity_poly.pdbx_seq_one_letter_code
_entity_poly.pdbx_strand_id
1 'polypeptide(L)'
;MWFLIKGSFWFSLVLIALPFINTESDKALENAPPLEVGQSMAAAAEAFADIKQICVRKPDICETGSETFAALGIRAKEGARIAYQFLDTKFSDSEPDLVTGSLPATN
;
A
#
# COMPACT_ATOMS: atom_id res chain seq x y z
N MET A 1 -14.07 19.05 -17.05
CA MET A 1 -13.26 17.89 -16.57
C MET A 1 -11.75 18.15 -16.46
N TRP A 2 -11.20 19.14 -17.16
CA TRP A 2 -9.78 19.52 -17.09
C TRP A 2 -9.24 19.87 -15.68
N PHE A 3 -10.10 20.34 -14.79
CA PHE A 3 -9.73 20.72 -13.42
C PHE A 3 -9.29 19.53 -12.56
N LEU A 4 -9.91 18.36 -12.72
CA LEU A 4 -9.60 17.16 -11.92
C LEU A 4 -8.24 16.56 -12.31
N ILE A 5 -7.90 16.61 -13.60
CA ILE A 5 -6.61 16.13 -14.10
C ILE A 5 -5.49 17.05 -13.60
N LYS A 6 -5.69 18.37 -13.70
CA LYS A 6 -4.70 19.34 -13.21
C LYS A 6 -4.55 19.20 -11.68
N GLY A 7 -5.66 19.10 -10.94
CA GLY A 7 -5.65 18.95 -9.48
C GLY A 7 -4.94 17.68 -9.00
N SER A 8 -5.29 16.51 -9.55
CA SER A 8 -4.64 15.23 -9.19
C SER A 8 -3.16 15.20 -9.56
N PHE A 9 -2.78 15.76 -10.71
CA PHE A 9 -1.37 15.88 -11.11
C PHE A 9 -0.57 16.76 -10.14
N TRP A 10 -1.06 17.96 -9.85
CA TRP A 10 -0.40 18.87 -8.91
C TRP A 10 -0.34 18.27 -7.50
N PHE A 11 -1.40 17.61 -7.04
CA PHE A 11 -1.43 16.97 -5.73
C PHE A 11 -0.43 15.81 -5.65
N SER A 12 -0.38 14.95 -6.67
CA SER A 12 0.59 13.85 -6.74
C SER A 12 2.03 14.36 -6.80
N LEU A 13 2.31 15.42 -7.56
CA LEU A 13 3.63 16.03 -7.64
C LEU A 13 4.05 16.66 -6.30
N VAL A 14 3.11 17.32 -5.62
CA VAL A 14 3.34 17.85 -4.27
C VAL A 14 3.61 16.72 -3.27
N LEU A 15 2.86 15.62 -3.31
CA LEU A 15 3.10 14.46 -2.44
C LEU A 15 4.48 13.84 -2.63
N ILE A 16 4.96 13.79 -3.88
CA ILE A 16 6.32 13.32 -4.20
C ILE A 16 7.38 14.33 -3.75
N ALA A 17 7.11 15.63 -3.85
CA ALA A 17 8.03 16.69 -3.43
C ALA A 17 8.12 16.85 -1.91
N LEU A 18 7.01 16.64 -1.18
CA LEU A 18 6.89 16.78 0.27
C LEU A 18 7.99 16.11 1.11
N PRO A 19 8.42 14.85 0.86
CA PRO A 19 9.52 14.25 1.61
C PRO A 19 10.84 15.00 1.45
N PHE A 20 11.11 15.59 0.29
CA PHE A 20 12.37 16.31 0.03
C PHE A 20 12.45 17.70 0.68
N ILE A 21 11.30 18.36 0.89
CA ILE A 21 11.22 19.70 1.51
C ILE A 21 11.09 19.65 3.03
N ASN A 22 10.65 18.53 3.59
CA ASN A 22 10.51 18.36 5.02
C ASN A 22 11.66 17.51 5.56
N THR A 23 12.71 18.16 6.05
CA THR A 23 13.81 17.49 6.75
C THR A 23 13.37 16.77 8.03
N GLU A 24 12.20 17.12 8.57
CA GLU A 24 11.51 16.34 9.60
C GLU A 24 10.87 15.06 9.06
N SER A 25 10.44 15.01 7.80
CA SER A 25 9.94 13.77 7.18
C SER A 25 11.05 12.77 6.95
N ASP A 26 12.25 13.24 6.59
CA ASP A 26 13.47 12.40 6.51
C ASP A 26 13.79 11.82 7.90
N LYS A 27 13.81 12.66 8.94
CA LYS A 27 14.02 12.21 10.32
C LYS A 27 12.87 11.35 10.85
N ALA A 28 11.64 11.63 10.45
CA ALA A 28 10.47 10.84 10.84
C ALA A 28 10.37 9.54 10.05
N LEU A 29 11.05 9.40 8.91
CA LEU A 29 11.20 8.15 8.16
C LEU A 29 12.39 7.34 8.69
N GLU A 30 13.49 8.01 9.05
CA GLU A 30 14.66 7.43 9.71
C GLU A 30 14.35 6.97 11.14
N ASN A 31 13.49 7.70 11.86
CA ASN A 31 12.96 7.36 13.18
C ASN A 31 11.52 6.84 13.13
N ALA A 32 10.96 6.60 11.93
CA ALA A 32 9.66 5.96 11.83
C ALA A 32 9.83 4.57 12.44
N PRO A 33 8.99 4.16 13.41
CA PRO A 33 8.86 2.75 13.70
C PRO A 33 8.56 2.07 12.36
N PRO A 34 9.29 0.98 12.01
CA PRO A 34 9.16 0.34 10.70
C PRO A 34 7.68 0.14 10.47
N LEU A 35 7.15 0.79 9.43
CA LEU A 35 5.72 0.84 9.16
C LEU A 35 5.19 -0.58 9.24
N GLU A 36 4.57 -0.90 10.37
CA GLU A 36 4.04 -2.21 10.65
C GLU A 36 2.88 -2.29 9.69
N VAL A 37 3.11 -2.87 8.51
CA VAL A 37 2.13 -2.99 7.43
C VAL A 37 0.79 -3.49 7.97
N GLY A 38 0.81 -4.26 9.06
CA GLY A 38 -0.35 -4.65 9.85
C GLY A 38 -1.21 -3.49 10.38
N GLN A 39 -0.63 -2.42 10.93
CA GLN A 39 -1.37 -1.26 11.46
C GLN A 39 -2.04 -0.45 10.34
N SER A 40 -1.34 -0.20 9.23
CA SER A 40 -1.92 0.50 8.07
C SER A 40 -2.99 -0.36 7.37
N MET A 41 -2.77 -1.67 7.28
CA MET A 41 -3.79 -2.60 6.78
C MET A 41 -4.99 -2.73 7.72
N ALA A 42 -4.78 -2.67 9.04
CA ALA A 42 -5.86 -2.68 10.02
C ALA A 42 -6.75 -1.44 9.89
N ALA A 43 -6.16 -0.25 9.75
CA ALA A 43 -6.91 0.99 9.51
C ALA A 43 -7.68 0.95 8.17
N ALA A 44 -7.08 0.41 7.11
CA ALA A 44 -7.79 0.22 5.84
C ALA A 44 -8.94 -0.80 5.98
N ALA A 45 -8.73 -1.89 6.72
CA ALA A 45 -9.75 -2.89 6.99
C ALA A 45 -10.93 -2.32 7.78
N GLU A 46 -10.68 -1.37 8.68
CA GLU A 46 -11.70 -0.62 9.41
C GLU A 46 -12.55 0.24 8.46
N ALA A 47 -11.93 0.97 7.53
CA ALA A 47 -12.67 1.70 6.48
C ALA A 47 -13.52 0.75 5.60
N PHE A 48 -13.02 -0.46 5.32
CA PHE A 48 -13.80 -1.49 4.63
C PHE A 48 -14.98 -1.99 5.47
N ALA A 49 -14.86 -2.05 6.80
CA ALA A 49 -15.97 -2.40 7.68
C ALA A 49 -17.11 -1.39 7.55
N ASP A 50 -16.80 -0.10 7.45
CA ASP A 50 -17.80 0.96 7.18
C ASP A 50 -18.46 0.80 5.81
N ILE A 51 -17.69 0.45 4.77
CA ILE A 51 -18.25 0.18 3.43
C ILE A 51 -19.22 -1.01 3.46
N LYS A 52 -19.00 -2.03 4.29
CA LYS A 52 -19.94 -3.15 4.42
C LYS A 52 -21.31 -2.71 4.92
N GLN A 53 -21.40 -1.59 5.65
CA GLN A 53 -22.69 -1.03 6.06
C GLN A 53 -23.54 -0.55 4.87
N ILE A 54 -22.90 -0.21 3.74
CA ILE A 54 -23.61 0.10 2.47
C ILE A 54 -24.26 -1.15 1.91
N CYS A 55 -23.63 -2.33 2.01
CA CYS A 55 -24.21 -3.58 1.56
C CYS A 55 -25.51 -3.94 2.30
N VAL A 56 -25.61 -3.60 3.60
CA VAL A 56 -26.85 -3.79 4.37
C VAL A 56 -27.98 -2.91 3.83
N ARG A 57 -27.67 -1.70 3.34
CA ARG A 57 -28.66 -0.76 2.80
C ARG A 57 -29.01 -1.04 1.33
N LYS A 58 -28.08 -1.60 0.55
CA LYS A 58 -28.17 -1.86 -0.90
C LYS A 58 -27.49 -3.20 -1.22
N PRO A 59 -28.20 -4.34 -1.14
CA PRO A 59 -27.59 -5.66 -1.33
C PRO A 59 -27.08 -5.89 -2.77
N ASP A 60 -27.73 -5.29 -3.76
CA ASP A 60 -27.41 -5.36 -5.19
C ASP A 60 -25.96 -4.94 -5.54
N ILE A 61 -25.42 -3.96 -4.80
CA ILE A 61 -24.04 -3.46 -4.95
C ILE A 61 -23.03 -4.51 -4.48
N CYS A 62 -23.36 -5.28 -3.44
CA CYS A 62 -22.46 -6.28 -2.87
C CYS A 62 -22.40 -7.54 -3.75
N GLU A 63 -23.54 -7.94 -4.32
CA GLU A 63 -23.62 -9.08 -5.23
C GLU A 63 -22.82 -8.82 -6.52
N THR A 64 -23.14 -7.73 -7.22
CA THR A 64 -22.43 -7.31 -8.44
C THR A 64 -20.96 -6.97 -8.16
N GLY A 65 -20.69 -6.38 -6.99
CA GLY A 65 -19.34 -6.07 -6.53
C GLY A 65 -18.49 -7.34 -6.32
N SER A 66 -19.05 -8.37 -5.68
CA SER A 66 -18.29 -9.59 -5.37
C SER A 66 -17.76 -10.30 -6.62
N GLU A 67 -18.55 -10.37 -7.69
CA GLU A 67 -18.15 -11.00 -8.95
C GLU A 67 -17.04 -10.23 -9.65
N THR A 68 -17.17 -8.90 -9.69
CA THR A 68 -16.18 -8.01 -10.32
C THR A 68 -14.88 -7.95 -9.52
N PHE A 69 -14.95 -7.83 -8.19
CA PHE A 69 -13.78 -7.88 -7.31
C PHE A 69 -13.08 -9.23 -7.34
N ALA A 70 -13.80 -10.35 -7.42
CA ALA A 70 -13.19 -11.67 -7.54
C ALA A 70 -12.38 -11.80 -8.84
N ALA A 71 -12.94 -11.39 -9.97
CA ALA A 71 -12.26 -11.42 -11.26
C ALA A 71 -11.00 -10.52 -11.29
N LEU A 72 -11.11 -9.30 -10.75
CA LEU A 72 -9.99 -8.36 -10.64
C LEU A 72 -8.93 -8.86 -9.64
N GLY A 73 -9.35 -9.48 -8.53
CA GLY A 73 -8.48 -9.98 -7.47
C GLY A 73 -7.54 -11.08 -7.92
N ILE A 74 -8.01 -12.01 -8.77
CA ILE A 74 -7.14 -13.06 -9.35
C ILE A 74 -6.02 -12.42 -10.18
N ARG A 75 -6.33 -11.40 -10.98
CA ARG A 75 -5.33 -10.68 -11.79
C ARG A 75 -4.37 -9.87 -10.93
N ALA A 76 -4.88 -9.20 -9.90
CA ALA A 76 -4.08 -8.45 -8.95
C ALA A 76 -3.08 -9.35 -8.19
N LYS A 77 -3.52 -10.55 -7.76
CA LYS A 77 -2.66 -11.53 -7.08
C LYS A 77 -1.51 -12.01 -7.98
N GLU A 78 -1.79 -12.27 -9.25
CA GLU A 78 -0.75 -12.67 -10.20
C GLU A 78 0.21 -11.50 -10.49
N GLY A 79 -0.30 -10.28 -10.61
CA GLY A 79 0.53 -9.08 -10.72
C GLY A 79 1.44 -8.85 -9.51
N ALA A 80 0.91 -9.05 -8.30
CA ALA A 80 1.68 -8.98 -7.06
C ALA A 80 2.79 -10.04 -7.04
N ARG A 81 2.49 -11.28 -7.43
CA ARG A 81 3.50 -12.36 -7.51
C ARG A 81 4.67 -11.98 -8.42
N ILE A 82 4.39 -11.43 -9.61
CA ILE A 82 5.43 -11.01 -10.55
C ILE A 82 6.25 -9.85 -9.99
N ALA A 83 5.59 -8.87 -9.37
CA ALA A 83 6.28 -7.75 -8.73
C ALA A 83 7.20 -8.21 -7.59
N TYR A 84 6.74 -9.14 -6.75
CA TYR A 84 7.55 -9.71 -5.68
C TYR A 84 8.75 -10.49 -6.22
N GLN A 85 8.60 -11.28 -7.29
CA GLN A 85 9.73 -11.98 -7.91
C GLN A 85 10.78 -11.00 -8.48
N PHE A 86 10.34 -9.88 -9.06
CA PHE A 86 11.24 -8.85 -9.55
C PHE A 86 11.98 -8.13 -8.41
N LEU A 87 11.27 -7.78 -7.33
CA LEU A 87 11.85 -7.20 -6.12
C LEU A 87 12.87 -8.17 -5.50
N ASP A 88 12.49 -9.43 -5.32
CA ASP A 88 13.34 -10.50 -4.78
C ASP A 88 14.63 -10.66 -5.60
N THR A 89 14.54 -10.68 -6.93
CA THR A 89 15.73 -10.72 -7.81
C THR A 89 16.64 -9.50 -7.61
N LYS A 90 16.09 -8.30 -7.39
CA LYS A 90 16.86 -7.08 -7.18
C LYS A 90 17.49 -6.96 -5.80
N PHE A 91 16.81 -7.47 -4.77
CA PHE A 91 17.30 -7.46 -3.39
C PHE A 91 18.18 -8.67 -3.08
N SER A 92 18.07 -9.78 -3.82
CA SER A 92 18.92 -10.97 -3.66
C SER A 92 20.33 -10.78 -4.25
N ASP A 93 20.52 -9.90 -5.24
CA ASP A 93 21.84 -9.57 -5.82
C ASP A 93 22.61 -8.51 -5.00
N SER A 94 21.96 -7.93 -3.98
CA SER A 94 22.57 -6.99 -3.04
C SER A 94 22.64 -7.68 -1.69
N GLU A 95 23.80 -8.23 -1.30
CA GLU A 95 24.16 -8.32 0.11
C GLU A 95 24.66 -6.92 0.56
N PRO A 96 23.79 -6.15 1.22
CA PRO A 96 24.18 -5.41 2.40
C PRO A 96 23.35 -5.96 3.57
N ASP A 97 24.00 -6.14 4.72
CA ASP A 97 23.48 -6.63 6.00
C ASP A 97 21.95 -6.74 6.07
N LEU A 98 21.47 -7.98 6.01
CA LEU A 98 20.07 -8.34 6.18
C LEU A 98 19.58 -7.90 7.57
N VAL A 99 19.06 -6.68 7.70
CA VAL A 99 18.12 -6.33 8.77
C VAL A 99 16.76 -6.91 8.38
N THR A 100 16.68 -8.24 8.38
CA THR A 100 15.40 -8.95 8.41
C THR A 100 14.83 -8.76 9.81
N GLY A 101 13.75 -7.97 9.91
CA GLY A 101 13.11 -7.60 11.17
C GLY A 101 12.39 -8.75 11.89
N SER A 102 12.83 -10.01 11.75
CA SER A 102 12.18 -11.16 12.37
C SER A 102 13.00 -11.94 13.38
N LEU A 103 14.33 -11.92 13.44
CA LEU A 103 15.08 -12.54 14.55
C LEU A 103 16.48 -11.91 14.74
N PRO A 104 16.90 -11.54 15.96
CA PRO A 104 18.28 -11.14 16.20
C PRO A 104 19.21 -12.36 16.05
N ALA A 105 20.16 -12.27 15.12
CA ALA A 105 21.25 -13.23 15.01
C ALA A 105 22.13 -13.16 16.26
N THR A 106 22.09 -14.22 17.05
CA THR A 106 22.94 -14.41 18.23
C THR A 106 24.19 -15.17 17.79
N ASN A 107 25.33 -14.48 17.74
CA ASN A 107 26.64 -15.02 18.11
C ASN A 107 27.57 -13.88 18.52
#